data_AF-A0A971TNF5-F1
#
_entry.id   AF-A0A971TNF5-F1
#
_cell.length_a   1.000
_cell.length_b   1.000
_cell.length_c   1.000
_cell.angle_alpha   90.00
_cell.angle_beta   90.00
_cell.angle_gamma   90.00
#
_symmetry.space_group_name_H-M   'P 1'
#
loop_
_entity.id
_entity.type
_entity.pdbx_description
1 polymer ?
#
loop_
_entity_poly.entity_id
_entity_poly.type
_entity_poly.pdbx_seq_one_letter_code
_entity_poly.pdbx_strand_id
1 'polypeptide(L)'
;MAAYQPKGAASYTASKINLASPGTYDAVPLGAEPLWDSGGWYNCPGMKVDGFTTVEGHAYSLIIRTNNYSKFALMASVAAWEIYTRDDSWHAFGPWTGNISGGATGDVVMCITSGDGTSQEAGYRNGIMTKTNWTTYSTVGGLACTLFPLRNMTTYAMAAALYSDRLTEEQVATVSAAMAAL
;
A
#
# COMPACT_ATOMS: atom_id res chain seq x y z
N MET A 1 3.94 11.03 -7.55
CA MET A 1 3.78 9.56 -7.56
C MET A 1 5.06 8.91 -7.07
N ALA A 2 4.98 7.69 -6.55
CA ALA A 2 6.14 6.86 -6.22
C ALA A 2 5.84 5.39 -6.53
N ALA A 3 6.84 4.63 -6.97
CA ALA A 3 6.70 3.21 -7.27
C ALA A 3 7.96 2.43 -6.88
N TYR A 4 7.78 1.23 -6.34
CA TYR A 4 8.86 0.41 -5.80
C TYR A 4 8.65 -1.05 -6.17
N GLN A 5 9.74 -1.73 -6.52
CA GLN A 5 9.78 -3.16 -6.81
C GLN A 5 10.93 -3.82 -6.02
N PRO A 6 10.76 -4.04 -4.71
CA PRO A 6 11.76 -4.73 -3.92
C PRO A 6 12.02 -6.18 -4.34
N LYS A 7 10.98 -6.89 -4.81
CA LYS A 7 11.17 -8.24 -5.36
C LYS A 7 11.90 -8.17 -6.69
N GLY A 8 13.04 -8.85 -6.80
CA GLY A 8 13.85 -8.86 -8.02
C GLY A 8 14.75 -7.62 -8.19
N ALA A 9 14.83 -6.73 -7.19
CA ALA A 9 15.82 -5.66 -7.19
C ALA A 9 17.25 -6.24 -7.12
N ALA A 10 18.21 -5.60 -7.79
CA ALA A 10 19.60 -6.07 -7.82
C ALA A 10 20.33 -5.92 -6.47
N SER A 11 19.82 -5.08 -5.57
CA SER A 11 20.35 -4.89 -4.23
C SER A 11 19.30 -4.29 -3.31
N TYR A 12 19.55 -4.35 -2.01
CA TYR A 12 18.69 -3.68 -1.03
C TYR A 12 18.64 -2.15 -1.25
N THR A 13 19.72 -1.52 -1.71
CA THR A 13 19.70 -0.08 -2.03
C THR A 13 18.80 0.19 -3.23
N ALA A 14 18.91 -0.62 -4.29
CA ALA A 14 18.07 -0.48 -5.47
C ALA A 14 16.58 -0.71 -5.17
N SER A 15 16.25 -1.59 -4.21
CA SER A 15 14.87 -1.85 -3.83
C SER A 15 14.14 -0.59 -3.31
N LYS A 16 14.88 0.36 -2.73
CA LYS A 16 14.35 1.60 -2.13
C LYS A 16 14.20 2.76 -3.12
N ILE A 17 14.75 2.66 -4.32
CA ILE A 17 14.69 3.74 -5.31
C ILE A 17 13.27 3.84 -5.87
N ASN A 18 12.75 5.07 -5.93
CA ASN A 18 11.51 5.35 -6.63
C ASN A 18 11.69 5.15 -8.14
N LEU A 19 11.05 4.14 -8.69
CA LEU A 19 11.12 3.78 -10.10
C LEU A 19 10.45 4.83 -11.02
N ALA A 20 9.51 5.61 -10.49
CA ALA A 20 8.82 6.65 -11.25
C ALA A 20 9.64 7.95 -11.34
N SER A 21 10.48 8.23 -10.35
CA SER A 21 11.31 9.44 -10.28
C SER A 21 12.46 9.26 -9.28
N PRO A 22 13.57 8.63 -9.69
CA PRO A 22 14.69 8.33 -8.79
C PRO A 22 15.20 9.55 -8.03
N GLY A 23 15.46 9.41 -6.72
CA GLY A 23 15.95 10.50 -5.86
C GLY A 23 14.85 11.45 -5.36
N THR A 24 13.62 11.31 -5.85
CA THR A 24 12.44 12.00 -5.32
C THR A 24 11.50 10.98 -4.72
N TYR A 25 11.13 11.14 -3.45
CA TYR A 25 10.26 10.18 -2.77
C TYR A 25 10.82 8.75 -2.81
N ASP A 26 12.14 8.57 -2.63
CA ASP A 26 12.70 7.25 -2.41
C ASP A 26 12.19 6.68 -1.07
N ALA A 27 12.17 5.36 -0.93
CA ALA A 27 11.72 4.71 0.30
C ALA A 27 12.83 4.76 1.36
N VAL A 28 12.42 5.01 2.61
CA VAL A 28 13.30 4.95 3.77
C VAL A 28 12.65 4.12 4.88
N PRO A 29 13.45 3.51 5.77
CA PRO A 29 12.93 2.80 6.93
C PRO A 29 12.06 3.68 7.82
N LEU A 30 10.99 3.09 8.33
CA LEU A 30 10.20 3.63 9.43
C LEU A 30 10.81 3.15 10.76
N GLY A 31 11.97 3.69 11.13
CA GLY A 31 12.73 3.25 12.30
C GLY A 31 13.87 2.30 11.91
N ALA A 32 13.83 1.06 12.40
CA ALA A 32 14.87 0.07 12.08
C ALA A 32 14.82 -0.37 10.61
N GLU A 33 15.99 -0.63 10.03
CA GLU A 33 16.14 -1.11 8.65
C GLU A 33 15.40 -2.45 8.44
N PRO A 34 14.58 -2.54 7.38
CA PRO A 34 13.99 -3.80 6.99
C PRO A 34 14.98 -4.87 6.57
N LEU A 35 14.61 -6.13 6.80
CA LEU A 35 15.26 -7.24 6.11
C LEU A 35 14.80 -7.24 4.64
N TRP A 36 15.67 -7.76 3.78
CA TRP A 36 15.41 -7.86 2.35
C TRP A 36 16.12 -9.07 1.76
N ASP A 37 15.39 -9.79 0.91
CA ASP A 37 15.93 -10.87 0.10
C ASP A 37 15.20 -10.93 -1.25
N SER A 38 15.35 -12.05 -1.98
CA SER A 38 14.71 -12.26 -3.28
C SER A 38 13.18 -12.16 -3.27
N GLY A 39 12.53 -12.32 -2.12
CA GLY A 39 11.08 -12.18 -1.94
C GLY A 39 10.60 -10.74 -1.79
N GLY A 40 11.50 -9.80 -1.46
CA GLY A 40 11.19 -8.38 -1.22
C GLY A 40 11.54 -7.93 0.20
N TRP A 41 10.89 -6.86 0.70
CA TRP A 41 11.13 -6.41 2.08
C TRP A 41 10.32 -7.25 3.08
N TYR A 42 10.91 -7.54 4.24
CA TYR A 42 10.26 -8.31 5.30
C TYR A 42 10.79 -7.95 6.70
N ASN A 43 10.07 -8.39 7.75
CA ASN A 43 10.47 -8.36 9.15
C ASN A 43 11.01 -7.02 9.67
N CYS A 44 10.15 -5.99 9.82
CA CYS A 44 10.59 -4.64 10.15
C CYS A 44 9.46 -3.70 10.61
N PRO A 45 9.76 -2.58 11.29
CA PRO A 45 8.75 -1.57 11.62
C PRO A 45 8.19 -0.84 10.39
N GLY A 46 8.88 -0.92 9.25
CA GLY A 46 8.33 -0.71 7.92
C GLY A 46 9.14 0.16 6.97
N MET A 47 8.59 0.41 5.79
CA MET A 47 9.07 1.42 4.84
C MET A 47 8.10 2.60 4.80
N LYS A 48 8.63 3.81 4.59
CA LYS A 48 7.86 5.02 4.28
C LYS A 48 8.40 5.70 3.03
N VAL A 49 7.56 6.53 2.43
CA VAL A 49 7.95 7.41 1.31
C VAL A 49 8.66 8.63 1.88
N ASP A 50 9.96 8.80 1.59
CA ASP A 50 10.73 9.91 2.16
C ASP A 50 10.28 11.27 1.62
N GLY A 51 10.23 12.28 2.48
CA GLY A 51 9.80 13.63 2.09
C GLY A 51 8.34 13.78 1.63
N PHE A 52 7.52 12.72 1.66
CA PHE A 52 6.11 12.80 1.29
C PHE A 52 5.22 13.07 2.51
N THR A 53 4.34 14.06 2.39
CA THR A 53 3.25 14.32 3.34
C THR A 53 1.95 14.53 2.59
N THR A 54 0.86 14.01 3.15
CA THR A 54 -0.48 14.21 2.58
C THR A 54 -0.92 15.66 2.71
N VAL A 55 -1.71 16.09 1.74
CA VAL A 55 -2.43 17.36 1.73
C VAL A 55 -3.90 17.08 2.01
N GLU A 56 -4.50 17.87 2.90
CA GLU A 56 -5.92 17.77 3.22
C GLU A 56 -6.80 18.06 2.00
N GLY A 57 -7.89 17.30 1.85
CA GLY A 57 -8.82 17.40 0.71
C GLY A 57 -8.30 16.84 -0.62
N HIS A 58 -7.04 16.38 -0.69
CA HIS A 58 -6.51 15.71 -1.89
C HIS A 58 -6.78 14.22 -1.85
N ALA A 59 -7.10 13.63 -3.00
CA ALA A 59 -7.21 12.18 -3.12
C ALA A 59 -5.87 11.49 -3.33
N TYR A 60 -5.78 10.24 -2.87
CA TYR A 60 -4.62 9.38 -3.06
C TYR A 60 -5.05 7.97 -3.43
N SER A 61 -4.16 7.27 -4.14
CA SER A 61 -4.29 5.84 -4.36
C SER A 61 -3.03 5.14 -3.93
N LEU A 62 -3.17 4.14 -3.06
CA LEU A 62 -2.08 3.31 -2.57
C LEU A 62 -2.33 1.88 -3.01
N ILE A 63 -1.36 1.32 -3.72
CA ILE A 63 -1.39 -0.05 -4.23
C ILE A 63 -0.19 -0.81 -3.68
N ILE A 64 -0.43 -2.04 -3.25
CA ILE A 64 0.55 -2.87 -2.58
C ILE A 64 0.41 -4.32 -3.04
N ARG A 65 1.53 -4.97 -3.39
CA ARG A 65 1.61 -6.41 -3.62
C ARG A 65 2.35 -7.09 -2.47
N THR A 66 1.74 -8.13 -1.93
CA THR A 66 2.30 -8.91 -0.82
C THR A 66 2.16 -10.40 -1.04
N ASN A 67 3.00 -11.20 -0.38
CA ASN A 67 2.76 -12.63 -0.19
C ASN A 67 2.85 -13.01 1.31
N ASN A 68 2.27 -14.16 1.67
CA ASN A 68 2.45 -14.82 2.98
C ASN A 68 2.10 -13.94 4.21
N TYR A 69 0.87 -13.43 4.29
CA TYR A 69 0.42 -12.71 5.49
C TYR A 69 0.06 -13.64 6.66
N SER A 70 0.27 -13.15 7.88
CA SER A 70 -0.18 -13.77 9.15
C SER A 70 -1.29 -12.92 9.78
N LYS A 71 -2.01 -13.49 10.76
CA LYS A 71 -3.33 -13.06 11.24
C LYS A 71 -3.52 -11.58 11.64
N PHE A 72 -2.46 -10.78 11.77
CA PHE A 72 -2.53 -9.32 11.97
C PHE A 72 -1.28 -8.62 11.42
N ALA A 73 -1.41 -7.84 10.34
CA ALA A 73 -0.31 -7.00 9.84
C ALA A 73 -0.88 -5.70 9.26
N LEU A 74 -0.41 -4.54 9.73
CA LEU A 74 -0.60 -3.28 9.02
C LEU A 74 0.28 -3.34 7.77
N MET A 75 -0.31 -3.15 6.61
CA MET A 75 0.32 -3.45 5.33
C MET A 75 0.71 -2.18 4.60
N ALA A 76 -0.07 -1.10 4.68
CA ALA A 76 0.31 0.21 4.14
C ALA A 76 -0.61 1.30 4.70
N SER A 77 -0.20 2.58 4.67
CA SER A 77 -1.08 3.69 5.04
C SER A 77 -0.83 4.99 4.25
N VAL A 78 -1.90 5.76 4.03
CA VAL A 78 -1.87 7.10 3.44
C VAL A 78 -3.06 7.92 3.97
N ALA A 79 -2.84 9.17 4.38
CA ALA A 79 -3.91 10.13 4.71
C ALA A 79 -4.92 9.64 5.77
N ALA A 80 -4.43 8.95 6.81
CA ALA A 80 -5.20 8.26 7.86
C ALA A 80 -5.96 6.99 7.40
N TRP A 81 -5.73 6.56 6.16
CA TRP A 81 -6.20 5.29 5.63
C TRP A 81 -5.13 4.22 5.77
N GLU A 82 -5.54 3.01 6.07
CA GLU A 82 -4.66 1.86 6.29
C GLU A 82 -5.16 0.64 5.51
N ILE A 83 -4.27 -0.12 4.89
CA ILE A 83 -4.53 -1.50 4.46
C ILE A 83 -3.95 -2.39 5.55
N TYR A 84 -4.71 -3.34 6.08
CA TYR A 84 -4.19 -4.30 7.04
C TYR A 84 -4.86 -5.67 6.88
N THR A 85 -4.23 -6.71 7.42
CA THR A 85 -4.81 -8.04 7.55
C THR A 85 -5.29 -8.27 8.97
N ARG A 86 -6.42 -8.94 9.14
CA ARG A 86 -6.96 -9.39 10.42
C ARG A 86 -7.86 -10.60 10.21
N ASP A 87 -7.68 -11.64 11.04
CA ASP A 87 -8.57 -12.81 11.10
C ASP A 87 -8.80 -13.45 9.71
N ASP A 88 -7.71 -13.74 9.01
CA ASP A 88 -7.69 -14.32 7.66
C ASP A 88 -8.42 -13.49 6.59
N SER A 89 -8.62 -12.19 6.86
CA SER A 89 -9.26 -11.23 5.98
C SER A 89 -8.40 -9.98 5.80
N TRP A 90 -8.61 -9.28 4.69
CA TRP A 90 -8.03 -7.98 4.38
C TRP A 90 -9.02 -6.87 4.71
N HIS A 91 -8.51 -5.78 5.26
CA HIS A 91 -9.27 -4.66 5.75
C HIS A 91 -8.67 -3.34 5.27
N ALA A 92 -9.56 -2.37 5.11
CA ALA A 92 -9.22 -0.96 5.03
C ALA A 92 -9.62 -0.34 6.37
N PHE A 93 -8.72 0.40 7.01
CA PHE A 93 -9.06 1.29 8.11
C PHE A 93 -9.14 2.71 7.54
N GLY A 94 -10.29 3.37 7.70
CA GLY A 94 -10.35 4.83 7.79
C GLY A 94 -10.75 5.20 9.23
N PRO A 95 -11.42 6.33 9.49
CA PRO A 95 -12.09 6.55 10.79
C PRO A 95 -13.12 5.45 11.15
N TRP A 96 -13.46 4.56 10.21
CA TRP A 96 -14.28 3.37 10.43
C TRP A 96 -13.66 2.13 9.77
N THR A 97 -13.92 0.97 10.35
CA THR A 97 -13.26 -0.30 10.03
C THR A 97 -14.03 -1.14 9.03
N GLY A 98 -13.33 -1.80 8.12
CA GLY A 98 -13.80 -3.12 7.72
C GLY A 98 -13.30 -3.72 6.43
N ASN A 99 -13.93 -4.86 6.15
CA ASN A 99 -13.37 -5.89 5.30
C ASN A 99 -13.36 -5.46 3.83
N ILE A 100 -12.18 -5.45 3.21
CA ILE A 100 -11.99 -5.39 1.76
C ILE A 100 -12.24 -6.79 1.18
N SER A 101 -11.81 -7.86 1.84
CA SER A 101 -12.07 -9.24 1.39
C SER A 101 -11.80 -10.29 2.46
N GLY A 102 -12.55 -11.39 2.48
CA GLY A 102 -12.19 -12.60 3.23
C GLY A 102 -11.38 -13.60 2.38
N GLY A 103 -10.62 -14.48 3.05
CA GLY A 103 -10.13 -15.73 2.47
C GLY A 103 -8.78 -15.66 1.72
N ALA A 104 -8.06 -16.78 1.88
CA ALA A 104 -6.80 -17.24 1.29
C ALA A 104 -5.58 -16.30 1.32
N THR A 105 -4.61 -16.76 2.11
CA THR A 105 -3.20 -16.39 2.22
C THR A 105 -2.44 -16.66 0.92
N GLY A 106 -1.91 -15.63 0.26
CA GLY A 106 -1.16 -15.79 -0.98
C GLY A 106 -0.63 -14.47 -1.54
N ASP A 107 -0.14 -14.53 -2.77
CA ASP A 107 0.25 -13.37 -3.56
C ASP A 107 -1.00 -12.55 -3.92
N VAL A 108 -1.04 -11.30 -3.49
CA VAL A 108 -2.21 -10.45 -3.64
C VAL A 108 -1.79 -9.00 -3.88
N VAL A 109 -2.52 -8.34 -4.77
CA VAL A 109 -2.46 -6.89 -4.97
C VAL A 109 -3.67 -6.26 -4.31
N MET A 110 -3.44 -5.33 -3.39
CA MET A 110 -4.49 -4.57 -2.73
C MET A 110 -4.39 -3.10 -3.13
N CYS A 111 -5.52 -2.43 -3.25
CA CYS A 111 -5.58 -0.99 -3.48
C CYS A 111 -6.61 -0.35 -2.56
N ILE A 112 -6.27 0.83 -2.03
CA ILE A 112 -7.22 1.80 -1.52
C ILE A 112 -7.11 3.06 -2.37
N THR A 113 -8.27 3.57 -2.77
CA THR A 113 -8.41 4.91 -3.34
C THR A 113 -9.22 5.75 -2.36
N SER A 114 -8.67 6.88 -1.91
CA SER A 114 -9.36 7.74 -0.95
C SER A 114 -10.49 8.53 -1.62
N GLY A 115 -11.42 9.02 -0.80
CA GLY A 115 -12.33 10.08 -1.18
C GLY A 115 -11.62 11.42 -1.27
N ASP A 116 -12.28 12.38 -1.89
CA ASP A 116 -11.88 13.79 -2.05
C ASP A 116 -12.93 14.75 -1.46
N GLY A 117 -13.86 14.23 -0.63
CA GLY A 117 -15.04 15.00 -0.19
C GLY A 117 -16.25 14.91 -1.13
N THR A 118 -16.09 14.35 -2.34
CA THR A 118 -17.18 14.20 -3.33
C THR A 118 -17.37 12.76 -3.83
N SER A 119 -16.31 11.96 -3.83
CA SER A 119 -16.31 10.55 -4.20
C SER A 119 -16.12 9.65 -2.97
N GLN A 120 -16.82 8.52 -2.91
CA GLN A 120 -16.68 7.54 -1.84
C GLN A 120 -15.42 6.70 -2.02
N GLU A 121 -14.78 6.29 -0.94
CA GLU A 121 -13.59 5.44 -1.00
C GLU A 121 -13.92 4.06 -1.61
N ALA A 122 -12.92 3.47 -2.25
CA ALA A 122 -13.02 2.14 -2.82
C ALA A 122 -11.81 1.28 -2.47
N GLY A 123 -12.10 0.00 -2.17
CA GLY A 123 -11.11 -1.04 -1.92
C GLY A 123 -11.12 -2.07 -3.03
N TYR A 124 -9.93 -2.48 -3.46
CA TYR A 124 -9.75 -3.45 -4.54
C TYR A 124 -8.83 -4.59 -4.12
N ARG A 125 -9.11 -5.77 -4.68
CA ARG A 125 -8.26 -6.96 -4.60
C ARG A 125 -8.00 -7.47 -6.01
N ASN A 126 -6.73 -7.62 -6.37
CA ASN A 126 -6.29 -8.10 -7.68
C ASN A 126 -6.95 -7.34 -8.83
N GLY A 127 -7.05 -6.00 -8.69
CA GLY A 127 -7.67 -5.13 -9.69
C GLY A 127 -9.20 -5.14 -9.71
N ILE A 128 -9.84 -6.00 -8.93
CA ILE A 128 -11.30 -6.09 -8.85
C ILE A 128 -11.76 -5.31 -7.63
N MET A 129 -12.72 -4.42 -7.83
CA MET A 129 -13.38 -3.72 -6.74
C MET A 129 -14.16 -4.72 -5.89
N THR A 130 -13.82 -4.81 -4.62
CA THR A 130 -14.48 -5.73 -3.68
C THR A 130 -15.39 -5.01 -2.72
N LYS A 131 -15.24 -3.69 -2.57
CA LYS A 131 -16.10 -2.88 -1.73
C LYS A 131 -16.12 -1.42 -2.15
N THR A 132 -17.33 -0.88 -2.18
CA THR A 132 -17.64 0.55 -2.35
C THR A 132 -18.28 1.11 -1.10
N ASN A 133 -18.36 2.44 -1.04
CA ASN A 133 -19.25 3.18 -0.15
C ASN A 133 -18.82 3.25 1.32
N TRP A 134 -17.53 3.45 1.56
CA TRP A 134 -17.13 4.07 2.83
C TRP A 134 -17.60 5.54 2.80
N THR A 135 -18.02 6.05 3.97
CA THR A 135 -18.50 7.42 4.10
C THR A 135 -17.44 8.39 3.61
N THR A 136 -17.85 9.40 2.85
CA THR A 136 -16.94 10.42 2.33
C THR A 136 -16.23 11.16 3.47
N TYR A 137 -14.92 10.98 3.61
CA TYR A 137 -14.09 11.77 4.53
C TYR A 137 -13.05 12.60 3.79
N SER A 138 -12.84 13.81 4.31
CA SER A 138 -11.68 14.62 3.96
C SER A 138 -10.41 13.87 4.36
N THR A 139 -9.42 13.83 3.46
CA THR A 139 -8.09 13.31 3.80
C THR A 139 -7.44 14.17 4.87
N VAL A 140 -6.76 13.53 5.82
CA VAL A 140 -6.00 14.27 6.84
C VAL A 140 -4.67 14.71 6.25
N GLY A 141 -4.37 16.01 6.32
CA GLY A 141 -3.09 16.58 5.89
C GLY A 141 -1.95 16.33 6.89
N GLY A 142 -0.71 16.43 6.40
CA GLY A 142 0.51 16.34 7.20
C GLY A 142 0.94 14.93 7.62
N LEU A 143 0.29 13.88 7.11
CA LEU A 143 0.63 12.50 7.43
C LEU A 143 1.64 11.92 6.44
N ALA A 144 2.61 11.17 6.96
CA ALA A 144 3.53 10.40 6.12
C ALA A 144 2.79 9.22 5.46
N CYS A 145 3.24 8.82 4.27
CA CYS A 145 2.78 7.58 3.66
C CYS A 145 3.69 6.42 4.09
N THR A 146 3.10 5.39 4.66
CA THR A 146 3.80 4.14 4.97
C THR A 146 3.50 3.11 3.89
N LEU A 147 4.55 2.48 3.37
CA LEU A 147 4.40 1.47 2.35
C LEU A 147 4.19 0.09 2.97
N PHE A 148 4.78 -0.20 4.15
CA PHE A 148 4.82 -1.55 4.74
C PHE A 148 5.17 -1.65 6.23
N PRO A 149 4.30 -1.35 7.21
CA PRO A 149 4.64 -1.49 8.63
C PRO A 149 4.37 -2.90 9.20
N LEU A 150 5.31 -3.83 9.03
CA LEU A 150 5.11 -5.22 9.43
C LEU A 150 5.26 -5.45 10.95
N ARG A 151 4.16 -5.85 11.61
CA ARG A 151 4.19 -6.60 12.86
C ARG A 151 4.09 -8.10 12.59
N ASN A 152 4.91 -8.67 11.70
CA ASN A 152 5.01 -10.13 11.52
C ASN A 152 6.18 -10.57 10.62
N MET A 153 6.75 -11.73 10.94
CA MET A 153 8.08 -12.14 10.45
C MET A 153 8.09 -12.81 9.06
N THR A 154 6.93 -13.15 8.47
CA THR A 154 6.86 -14.05 7.28
C THR A 154 6.28 -13.42 6.01
N THR A 155 5.83 -12.16 6.07
CA THR A 155 5.15 -11.48 4.95
C THR A 155 6.13 -10.67 4.13
N TYR A 156 6.11 -10.82 2.81
CA TYR A 156 6.93 -10.00 1.93
C TYR A 156 6.12 -8.87 1.31
N ALA A 157 6.74 -7.70 1.33
CA ALA A 157 6.44 -6.55 0.50
C ALA A 157 7.12 -6.72 -0.87
N MET A 158 6.33 -6.98 -1.92
CA MET A 158 6.89 -7.34 -3.23
C MET A 158 6.93 -6.15 -4.20
N ALA A 159 5.91 -5.30 -4.14
CA ALA A 159 5.81 -4.07 -4.93
C ALA A 159 4.85 -3.08 -4.25
N ALA A 160 5.04 -1.79 -4.46
CA ALA A 160 4.08 -0.76 -4.03
C ALA A 160 4.08 0.45 -4.96
N ALA A 161 2.96 1.15 -5.01
CA ALA A 161 2.82 2.41 -5.73
C ALA A 161 1.91 3.37 -4.99
N LEU A 162 2.28 4.66 -5.02
CA LEU A 162 1.53 5.78 -4.47
C LEU A 162 1.23 6.78 -5.59
N TYR A 163 -0.04 7.11 -5.73
CA TYR A 163 -0.54 8.15 -6.63
C TYR A 163 -1.10 9.30 -5.79
N SER A 164 -0.77 10.53 -6.19
CA SER A 164 -1.31 11.78 -5.62
C SER A 164 -2.66 12.16 -6.21
N ASP A 165 -3.37 11.16 -6.75
CA ASP A 165 -4.67 11.27 -7.38
C ASP A 165 -5.49 10.01 -7.08
N ARG A 166 -6.81 10.12 -7.24
CA ARG A 166 -7.71 8.97 -7.26
C ARG A 166 -7.60 8.25 -8.59
N LEU A 167 -7.20 6.98 -8.55
CA LEU A 167 -7.25 6.11 -9.72
C LEU A 167 -8.68 5.66 -10.01
N THR A 168 -9.03 5.59 -11.29
CA THR A 168 -10.26 4.94 -11.75
C THR A 168 -10.17 3.43 -11.59
N GLU A 169 -11.31 2.73 -11.64
CA GLU A 169 -11.34 1.26 -11.56
C GLU A 169 -10.48 0.60 -12.64
N GLU A 170 -10.53 1.12 -13.87
CA GLU A 170 -9.72 0.65 -15.00
C GLU A 170 -8.22 0.84 -14.77
N GLN A 171 -7.83 1.97 -14.18
CA GLN A 171 -6.44 2.24 -13.82
C GLN A 171 -5.97 1.30 -12.69
N VAL A 172 -6.81 1.07 -11.68
CA VAL A 172 -6.48 0.12 -10.60
C VAL A 172 -6.32 -1.30 -11.17
N ALA A 173 -7.19 -1.72 -12.09
CA ALA A 173 -7.09 -3.02 -12.75
C ALA A 173 -5.78 -3.15 -13.54
N THR A 174 -5.43 -2.12 -14.32
CA THR A 174 -4.20 -2.08 -15.13
C THR A 174 -2.95 -2.16 -14.26
N VAL A 175 -2.86 -1.33 -13.21
CA VAL A 175 -1.70 -1.33 -12.30
C VAL A 175 -1.61 -2.64 -11.53
N SER A 176 -2.76 -3.20 -11.11
CA SER A 176 -2.77 -4.48 -10.40
C SER A 176 -2.27 -5.64 -11.26
N ALA A 177 -2.68 -5.68 -12.54
CA ALA A 177 -2.20 -6.68 -13.48
C ALA A 177 -0.69 -6.56 -13.73
N ALA A 178 -0.18 -5.33 -13.91
CA ALA A 178 1.25 -5.08 -14.06
C ALA A 178 2.04 -5.50 -12.81
N MET A 179 1.53 -5.18 -11.61
CA MET A 179 2.18 -5.59 -10.37
C MET A 179 2.18 -7.10 -10.18
N ALA A 180 1.12 -7.81 -10.56
CA ALA A 180 1.02 -9.26 -10.43
C ALA A 180 2.03 -10.02 -11.32
N ALA A 181 2.48 -9.41 -12.43
CA ALA A 181 3.43 -10.00 -13.36
C ALA A 181 4.90 -9.98 -12.89
N LEU A 182 5.22 -9.29 -11.78
CA LEU A 182 6.58 -9.20 -11.20
C LEU A 182 6.96 -10.45 -10.37
#